data_AF-A0A969KLZ5-F1
#
_entry.id   AF-A0A969KLZ5-F1
#
_cell.length_a   1.000
_cell.length_b   1.000
_cell.length_c   1.000
_cell.angle_alpha   90.00
_cell.angle_beta   90.00
_cell.angle_gamma   90.00
#
_symmetry.space_group_name_H-M   'P 1'
#
loop_
_entity.id
_entity.type
_entity.pdbx_description
1 polymer ?
#
loop_
_entity_poly.entity_id
_entity_poly.type
_entity_poly.pdbx_seq_one_letter_code
_entity_poly.pdbx_strand_id
1 'polypeptide(L)'
;MTNISVLTISRPAHPTPDTNISVSLGMLVTEDLKKKIKFWNDPTIPVKEVSQTCERCPIADCAERVASPIVVEEQKRQKRLEEALERLMNM
;
A
#
# COMPACT_ATOMS: atom_id res chain seq x y z
N MET A 1 -5.56 -3.28 -9.39
CA MET A 1 -5.32 -2.22 -8.39
C MET A 1 -6.52 -2.17 -7.49
N THR A 2 -6.32 -2.38 -6.18
CA THR A 2 -7.41 -2.39 -5.20
C THR A 2 -7.50 -1.01 -4.57
N ASN A 3 -8.62 -0.31 -4.78
CA ASN A 3 -8.85 1.02 -4.22
C ASN A 3 -9.44 0.89 -2.81
N ILE A 4 -8.76 1.45 -1.81
CA ILE A 4 -9.19 1.42 -0.40
C ILE A 4 -9.28 2.87 0.09
N SER A 5 -10.43 3.24 0.66
CA SER A 5 -10.60 4.49 1.40
C SER A 5 -10.23 4.26 2.86
N VAL A 6 -9.38 5.11 3.42
CA VAL A 6 -8.97 5.03 4.82
C VAL A 6 -9.49 6.23 5.59
N LEU A 7 -10.20 5.99 6.68
CA LEU A 7 -10.59 7.02 7.64
C LEU A 7 -9.85 6.79 8.96
N THR A 8 -9.15 7.81 9.45
CA THR A 8 -8.39 7.73 10.70
C THR A 8 -8.91 8.73 11.71
N ILE A 9 -9.12 8.29 12.93
CA ILE A 9 -9.40 9.14 14.09
C ILE A 9 -8.35 8.90 15.17
N SER A 10 -7.92 9.97 15.83
CA SER A 10 -6.99 9.90 16.95
C SER A 10 -7.66 10.43 18.22
N ARG A 11 -7.38 9.81 19.36
CA ARG A 11 -7.85 10.24 20.67
C ARG A 11 -6.80 9.94 21.75
N PRO A 12 -6.85 10.64 22.89
CA PRO A 12 -6.08 10.24 24.06
C PRO A 12 -6.39 8.79 24.46
N ALA A 13 -5.36 8.06 24.83
CA ALA A 13 -5.48 6.74 25.41
C ALA A 13 -6.14 6.84 26.79
N HIS A 14 -6.93 5.84 27.13
CA HIS A 14 -7.45 5.67 28.48
C HIS A 14 -7.27 4.20 28.85
N PRO A 15 -6.67 3.86 30.01
CA PRO A 15 -6.34 4.75 31.12
C PRO A 15 -4.93 5.36 31.09
N THR A 16 -4.10 5.08 30.08
CA THR A 16 -2.69 5.53 30.02
C THR A 16 -2.58 7.03 29.68
N PRO A 17 -2.22 7.90 30.64
CA PRO A 17 -2.03 9.34 30.38
C PRO A 17 -0.88 9.56 29.39
N ASP A 18 -0.86 10.75 28.77
CA ASP A 18 0.19 11.20 27.84
C ASP A 18 0.43 10.29 26.62
N THR A 19 -0.51 9.40 26.32
CA THR A 19 -0.48 8.52 25.15
C THR A 19 -1.65 8.85 24.23
N ASN A 20 -1.42 8.89 22.92
CA ASN A 20 -2.47 8.99 21.91
C ASN A 20 -2.62 7.67 21.17
N ILE A 21 -3.87 7.29 20.87
CA ILE A 21 -4.21 6.13 20.06
C ILE A 21 -4.94 6.61 18.81
N SER A 22 -4.49 6.13 17.66
CA SER A 22 -5.18 6.29 16.38
C SER A 22 -5.84 4.99 15.96
N VAL A 23 -7.06 5.07 15.44
CA VAL A 23 -7.75 3.96 14.78
C VAL A 23 -7.94 4.33 13.32
N SER A 24 -7.48 3.47 12.42
CA SER A 24 -7.64 3.61 10.97
C SER A 24 -8.55 2.52 10.45
N LEU A 25 -9.66 2.92 9.83
CA LEU A 25 -10.60 2.02 9.16
C LEU A 25 -10.35 2.07 7.65
N GLY A 26 -9.85 0.96 7.09
CA GLY A 26 -9.74 0.76 5.65
C GLY A 26 -11.01 0.11 5.10
N MET A 27 -11.61 0.72 4.09
CA MET A 27 -12.81 0.23 3.41
C MET A 27 -12.53 0.06 1.93
N LEU A 28 -12.90 -1.10 1.37
CA LEU A 28 -12.83 -1.33 -0.07
C LEU A 28 -13.82 -0.40 -0.79
N VAL A 29 -13.36 0.28 -1.84
CA VAL A 29 -14.23 1.17 -2.64
C VAL A 29 -15.13 0.33 -3.54
N THR A 30 -16.31 -0.02 -3.02
CA THR A 30 -17.38 -0.72 -3.74
C THR A 30 -18.46 0.25 -4.25
N GLU A 31 -19.32 -0.20 -5.16
CA GLU A 31 -20.46 0.62 -5.62
C GLU A 31 -21.40 1.03 -4.48
N ASP A 32 -21.60 0.16 -3.48
CA ASP A 32 -22.43 0.50 -2.31
C ASP A 32 -21.77 1.54 -1.40
N LEU A 33 -20.43 1.53 -1.31
CA LEU A 33 -19.69 2.58 -0.62
C LEU A 33 -19.84 3.90 -1.34
N LYS A 34 -19.70 3.92 -2.68
CA LYS A 34 -19.85 5.13 -3.50
C LYS A 34 -21.22 5.79 -3.35
N LYS A 35 -22.29 5.01 -3.15
CA LYS A 35 -23.64 5.52 -2.87
C LYS A 35 -23.78 6.17 -1.48
N LYS A 36 -23.02 5.71 -0.49
CA LYS A 36 -23.13 6.17 0.92
C LYS A 36 -22.14 7.29 1.25
N ILE A 37 -20.90 7.18 0.80
CA ILE A 37 -19.83 8.15 1.07
C ILE A 37 -19.78 9.14 -0.09
N LYS A 38 -20.44 10.30 0.07
CA LYS A 38 -20.59 11.28 -1.03
C LYS A 38 -19.27 11.89 -1.52
N PHE A 39 -18.23 11.91 -0.68
CA PHE A 39 -16.92 12.50 -0.98
C PHE A 39 -15.89 11.46 -1.43
N TRP A 40 -16.30 10.24 -1.79
CA TRP A 40 -15.38 9.16 -2.15
C TRP A 40 -14.43 9.49 -3.33
N ASN A 41 -14.86 10.41 -4.22
CA ASN A 41 -14.11 10.88 -5.39
C ASN A 41 -13.86 12.40 -5.36
N ASP A 42 -13.89 13.01 -4.19
CA ASP A 42 -13.61 14.45 -4.07
C ASP A 42 -12.16 14.72 -4.53
N PRO A 43 -11.95 15.58 -5.54
CA PRO A 43 -10.61 15.85 -6.08
C PRO A 43 -9.68 16.56 -5.08
N THR A 44 -10.22 17.13 -4.00
CA THR A 44 -9.42 17.73 -2.93
C THR A 44 -8.78 16.69 -2.01
N ILE A 45 -9.29 15.44 -2.03
CA ILE A 45 -8.74 14.34 -1.25
C ILE A 45 -7.65 13.63 -2.07
N PRO A 46 -6.39 13.63 -1.61
CA PRO A 46 -5.29 13.05 -2.37
C PRO A 46 -5.41 11.53 -2.44
N VAL A 47 -5.30 10.98 -3.64
CA VAL A 47 -5.09 9.55 -3.84
C VAL A 47 -3.59 9.28 -3.82
N LYS A 48 -3.17 8.36 -2.95
CA LYS A 48 -1.78 7.93 -2.85
C LYS A 48 -1.65 6.48 -3.23
N GLU A 49 -0.70 6.17 -4.10
CA GLU A 49 -0.25 4.80 -4.32
C GLU A 49 0.69 4.42 -3.19
N VAL A 50 0.37 3.31 -2.50
CA VAL A 50 1.12 2.84 -1.33
C VAL A 50 1.33 1.33 -1.41
N SER A 51 2.34 0.84 -0.69
CA SER A 51 2.59 -0.59 -0.51
C SER A 51 2.74 -0.93 0.98
N GLN A 52 2.96 -2.20 1.30
CA GLN A 52 2.96 -2.68 2.69
C GLN A 52 4.16 -2.18 3.50
N THR A 53 5.38 -2.35 2.97
CA THR A 53 6.63 -1.88 3.59
C THR A 53 7.58 -1.40 2.50
N CYS A 54 8.58 -0.60 2.87
CA CYS A 54 9.57 -0.10 1.91
C CYS A 54 10.32 -1.26 1.22
N GLU A 55 10.71 -2.29 1.95
CA GLU A 55 11.46 -3.45 1.46
C GLU A 55 10.68 -4.28 0.42
N ARG A 56 9.35 -4.23 0.48
CA ARG A 56 8.43 -4.94 -0.43
C ARG A 56 7.76 -4.01 -1.45
N CYS A 57 8.03 -2.71 -1.40
CA CYS A 57 7.36 -1.73 -2.24
C CYS A 57 7.93 -1.73 -3.66
N PRO A 58 7.13 -2.00 -4.71
CA PRO A 58 7.61 -1.99 -6.09
C PRO A 58 7.66 -0.59 -6.72
N ILE A 59 7.16 0.45 -6.03
CA ILE A 59 7.13 1.83 -6.52
C ILE A 59 8.57 2.35 -6.58
N ALA A 60 9.04 2.66 -7.79
CA ALA A 60 10.42 3.11 -8.02
C ALA A 60 10.65 4.53 -7.46
N ASP A 61 9.80 5.48 -7.86
CA ASP A 61 9.98 6.90 -7.56
C ASP A 61 9.20 7.32 -6.30
N CYS A 62 9.45 6.63 -5.19
CA CYS A 62 8.80 6.92 -3.91
C CYS A 62 9.69 7.85 -3.05
N ALA A 63 9.32 9.13 -2.94
CA ALA A 63 10.07 10.13 -2.16
C ALA A 63 10.11 9.82 -0.65
N GLU A 64 9.10 9.11 -0.13
CA GLU A 64 8.98 8.74 1.28
C GLU A 64 9.76 7.45 1.63
N ARG A 65 10.43 6.83 0.65
CA ARG A 65 11.10 5.55 0.83
C ARG A 65 12.29 5.69 1.78
N VAL A 66 12.23 4.96 2.89
CA VAL A 66 13.31 4.92 3.90
C VAL A 66 14.20 3.69 3.79
N ALA A 67 13.78 2.66 3.05
CA ALA A 67 14.55 1.43 2.85
C ALA A 67 14.52 0.93 1.40
N SER A 68 15.60 0.27 1.00
CA SER A 68 15.75 -0.34 -0.33
C SER A 68 14.70 -1.46 -0.55
N PRO A 69 14.20 -1.67 -1.77
CA PRO A 69 13.16 -2.67 -2.07
C PRO A 69 13.74 -4.10 -2.21
N ILE A 70 14.43 -4.58 -1.17
CA ILE A 70 15.23 -5.82 -1.18
C ILE A 70 14.42 -7.03 -1.65
N VAL A 71 13.15 -7.15 -1.22
CA VAL A 71 12.28 -8.27 -1.60
C VAL A 71 11.92 -8.21 -3.07
N VAL A 72 11.66 -7.02 -3.60
CA VAL A 72 11.33 -6.83 -5.02
C VAL A 72 12.54 -7.13 -5.89
N GLU A 73 13.73 -6.72 -5.46
CA GLU A 73 14.99 -6.99 -6.17
C GLU A 73 15.27 -8.50 -6.24
N GLU A 74 15.08 -9.22 -5.14
CA GLU A 74 15.24 -10.67 -5.08
C GLU A 74 14.22 -11.39 -5.97
N GLN A 75 12.95 -10.99 -5.93
CA GLN A 75 11.92 -11.52 -6.81
C GLN A 75 12.26 -11.31 -8.29
N LYS A 76 12.74 -10.11 -8.65
CA LYS A 76 13.20 -9.81 -10.01
C LYS A 76 14.40 -10.67 -10.39
N ARG A 77 15.31 -10.95 -9.46
CA ARG A 77 16.48 -11.82 -9.69
C ARG A 77 16.05 -13.26 -9.97
N GLN A 78 15.14 -13.80 -9.16
CA GLN A 78 14.59 -15.14 -9.33
C GLN A 78 13.87 -15.27 -10.67
N LYS A 79 13.01 -14.31 -11.00
CA LYS A 79 12.29 -14.29 -12.29
C LYS A 79 13.24 -14.29 -13.49
N ARG A 80 14.33 -13.50 -13.44
CA ARG A 80 15.35 -13.50 -14.50
C ARG A 80 16.04 -14.86 -14.66
N LEU A 81 16.26 -15.58 -13.55
CA LEU A 81 16.85 -16.91 -13.58
C LEU A 81 15.89 -17.94 -14.20
N GLU A 82 14.63 -17.92 -13.78
CA GLU A 82 13.58 -18.78 -14.33
C GLU A 82 13.43 -18.56 -15.85
N GLU A 83 13.32 -17.30 -16.28
CA GLU A 83 13.23 -16.96 -17.71
C GLU A 83 14.46 -17.43 -18.52
N ALA A 84 15.66 -17.40 -17.92
CA ALA A 84 16.86 -17.88 -18.57
C ALA A 84 16.86 -19.42 -18.71
N LEU A 85 16.40 -20.15 -17.69
CA LEU A 85 16.27 -21.61 -17.74
C LEU A 85 15.23 -22.04 -18.78
N GLU A 86 14.07 -21.39 -18.82
CA GLU A 86 13.02 -21.69 -19.81
C GLU A 86 13.53 -21.52 -21.25
N ARG A 87 14.32 -20.47 -21.52
CA ARG A 87 14.92 -20.25 -22.84
C ARG A 87 15.89 -21.36 -23.24
N LEU A 88 16.61 -21.94 -22.29
CA LEU A 88 17.54 -23.04 -22.55
C LEU A 88 16.82 -24.38 -22.74
N MET A 89 15.69 -24.59 -22.06
CA MET A 89 14.90 -25.82 -22.14
C MET A 89 13.98 -25.86 -23.37
N ASN A 90 13.59 -24.71 -23.90
CA ASN A 90 12.74 -24.57 -25.08
C ASN A 90 13.55 -24.29 -26.36
N MET A 91 14.86 -24.55 -26.35
CA MET A 91 15.77 -24.48 -27.49
C MET A 91 16.02 -25.88 -28.04
#